data_AF-A0A848LR22-F1
#
_entry.id   AF-A0A848LR22-F1
#
_cell.length_a   1.000
_cell.length_b   1.000
_cell.length_c   1.000
_cell.angle_alpha   90.00
_cell.angle_beta   90.00
_cell.angle_gamma   90.00
#
_symmetry.space_group_name_H-M   'P 1'
#
loop_
_entity.id
_entity.type
_entity.pdbx_description
1 polymer ?
#
loop_
_entity_poly.entity_id
_entity_poly.type
_entity_poly.pdbx_seq_one_letter_code
_entity_poly.pdbx_strand_id
1 'polypeptide(L)'
;MLSLYWLAPSRPWSLLSPPTGLSAPPSPELQAINAERLREDLSAVNGLAATSVLSIATGAVGALRAKGARSRAFHVTTVGVHLFVLGTAVVGRAAIELQDPATLGTEDSVQRGARLLRLLGAGIASDVGAMLAGALALKASKRRDGTLAGAGTSLLLHGAMLLLVDTALFLRNAFHQRQVVQSVAGSS
;
A
#
# COMPACT_ATOMS: atom_id res chain seq x y z
N MET A 1 39.41 -10.44 9.15
CA MET A 1 38.98 -11.44 8.15
C MET A 1 37.67 -12.02 8.67
N LEU A 2 36.49 -11.96 8.01
CA LEU A 2 36.13 -11.71 6.62
C LEU A 2 34.68 -11.16 6.55
N SER A 3 34.49 -10.26 5.58
CA SER A 3 33.30 -10.04 4.74
C SER A 3 31.96 -9.58 5.36
N LEU A 4 31.80 -8.25 5.42
CA LEU A 4 30.50 -7.60 5.19
C LEU A 4 30.06 -7.87 3.74
N TYR A 5 29.01 -8.66 3.55
CA TYR A 5 28.26 -8.65 2.29
C TYR A 5 27.38 -7.41 2.24
N TRP A 6 27.98 -6.31 1.78
CA TRP A 6 27.24 -5.19 1.24
C TRP A 6 26.61 -5.65 -0.08
N LEU A 7 25.33 -6.03 -0.03
CA LEU A 7 24.52 -6.19 -1.25
C LEU A 7 24.54 -4.85 -1.98
N ALA A 8 25.16 -4.85 -3.17
CA ALA A 8 25.16 -3.69 -4.05
C ALA A 8 23.72 -3.18 -4.23
N PRO A 9 23.49 -1.86 -4.21
CA PRO A 9 22.17 -1.32 -4.47
C PRO A 9 21.76 -1.72 -5.89
N SER A 10 20.78 -2.62 -5.99
CA SER A 10 20.12 -2.92 -7.24
C SER A 10 19.49 -1.62 -7.76
N ARG A 11 20.17 -1.00 -8.72
CA ARG A 11 19.68 -0.04 -9.72
C ARG A 11 18.24 0.49 -9.46
N PRO A 12 18.07 1.63 -8.77
CA PRO A 12 16.75 2.16 -8.40
C PRO A 12 15.88 2.55 -9.62
N TRP A 13 16.46 2.63 -10.81
CA TRP A 13 15.81 3.03 -12.07
C TRP A 13 15.27 1.84 -12.88
N SER A 14 15.53 0.59 -12.46
CA SER A 14 14.96 -0.62 -13.09
C SER A 14 13.47 -0.82 -12.81
N LEU A 15 12.86 0.07 -12.02
CA LEU A 15 11.42 0.07 -11.73
C LEU A 15 10.57 0.66 -12.87
N LEU A 16 11.18 1.37 -13.83
CA LEU A 16 10.51 2.10 -14.91
C LEU A 16 10.81 1.58 -16.31
N SER A 17 11.66 0.55 -16.44
CA SER A 17 11.92 -0.05 -17.75
C SER A 17 10.81 -1.04 -18.09
N PRO A 18 10.07 -0.86 -19.20
CA PRO A 18 9.22 -1.92 -19.70
C PRO A 18 10.10 -3.12 -20.05
N PRO A 19 9.72 -4.35 -19.66
CA PRO A 19 10.44 -5.55 -20.04
C PRO A 19 10.44 -5.70 -21.57
N THR A 20 11.62 -5.86 -22.16
CA THR A 20 11.86 -5.96 -23.61
C THR A 20 11.79 -7.42 -24.12
N GLY A 21 11.03 -8.28 -23.45
CA GLY A 21 10.75 -9.63 -23.92
C GLY A 21 9.57 -9.60 -24.90
N LEU A 22 9.83 -9.86 -26.19
CA LEU A 22 8.79 -10.07 -27.21
C LEU A 22 7.95 -11.30 -26.84
N SER A 23 6.98 -11.11 -25.95
CA SER A 23 5.98 -12.09 -25.59
C SER A 23 4.90 -12.09 -26.67
N ALA A 24 4.44 -13.28 -27.07
CA ALA A 24 3.25 -13.40 -27.90
C ALA A 24 2.11 -12.54 -27.32
N PRO A 25 1.28 -11.90 -28.17
CA PRO A 25 0.20 -11.06 -27.69
C PRO A 25 -0.67 -11.85 -26.69
N PRO A 26 -1.04 -11.25 -25.55
CA PRO A 26 -1.76 -11.96 -24.50
C PRO A 26 -3.07 -12.53 -25.04
N SER A 27 -3.46 -13.72 -24.56
CA SER A 27 -4.74 -14.33 -24.93
C SER A 27 -5.91 -13.39 -24.57
N PRO A 28 -7.05 -13.45 -25.27
CA PRO A 28 -8.21 -12.63 -24.93
C PRO A 28 -8.66 -12.79 -23.47
N GLU A 29 -8.52 -14.00 -22.92
CA GLU A 29 -8.78 -14.29 -21.51
C GLU A 29 -7.82 -13.56 -20.58
N LEU A 30 -6.51 -13.59 -20.86
CA LEU A 30 -5.50 -12.89 -20.06
C LEU A 30 -5.68 -11.37 -20.12
N GLN A 31 -6.04 -10.83 -21.30
CA GLN A 31 -6.38 -9.41 -21.45
C GLN A 31 -7.57 -9.01 -20.57
N ALA A 32 -8.62 -9.84 -20.55
CA ALA A 32 -9.79 -9.60 -19.70
C ALA A 32 -9.42 -9.63 -18.21
N ILE A 33 -8.61 -10.60 -17.77
CA ILE A 33 -8.11 -10.68 -16.39
C ILE A 33 -7.27 -9.44 -16.04
N ASN A 34 -6.35 -9.03 -16.90
CA ASN A 34 -5.50 -7.86 -16.69
C ASN A 34 -6.33 -6.57 -16.60
N ALA A 35 -7.31 -6.40 -17.49
CA ALA A 35 -8.19 -5.24 -17.50
C ALA A 35 -9.03 -5.16 -16.22
N GLU A 36 -9.57 -6.27 -15.73
CA GLU A 36 -10.31 -6.31 -14.47
C GLU A 36 -9.42 -5.95 -13.29
N ARG A 37 -8.23 -6.57 -13.18
CA ARG A 37 -7.27 -6.27 -12.11
C ARG A 37 -6.91 -4.79 -12.07
N LEU A 38 -6.58 -4.20 -13.23
CA LEU A 38 -6.23 -2.78 -13.31
C LEU A 38 -7.39 -1.88 -12.87
N ARG A 39 -8.63 -2.21 -13.25
CA ARG A 39 -9.82 -1.47 -12.83
C ARG A 39 -10.04 -1.55 -11.32
N GLU A 40 -9.92 -2.74 -10.74
CA GLU A 40 -10.10 -2.95 -9.31
C GLU A 40 -8.97 -2.34 -8.48
N ASP A 41 -7.73 -2.36 -8.97
CA ASP A 41 -6.59 -1.69 -8.35
C ASP A 41 -6.79 -0.17 -8.39
N LEU A 42 -7.23 0.39 -9.52
CA LEU A 42 -7.53 1.82 -9.64
C LEU A 42 -8.65 2.25 -8.69
N SER A 43 -9.72 1.44 -8.58
CA SER A 43 -10.84 1.69 -7.67
C SER A 43 -10.38 1.69 -6.20
N ALA A 44 -9.56 0.71 -5.81
CA ALA A 44 -8.99 0.63 -4.47
C ALA A 44 -8.12 1.86 -4.13
N VAL A 45 -7.22 2.24 -5.04
CA VAL A 45 -6.33 3.39 -4.86
C VAL A 45 -7.10 4.71 -4.79
N ASN A 46 -8.14 4.88 -5.61
CA ASN A 46 -9.00 6.06 -5.55
C ASN A 46 -9.80 6.13 -4.24
N GLY A 47 -10.31 4.99 -3.75
CA GLY A 47 -10.96 4.88 -2.45
C GLY A 47 -10.03 5.30 -1.31
N LEU A 48 -8.80 4.77 -1.29
CA LEU A 48 -7.77 5.14 -0.32
C LEU A 48 -7.42 6.63 -0.36
N ALA A 49 -7.29 7.21 -1.56
CA ALA A 49 -7.02 8.63 -1.73
C ALA A 49 -8.17 9.48 -1.18
N ALA A 50 -9.42 9.16 -1.52
CA ALA A 50 -10.60 9.88 -1.03
C ALA A 50 -10.74 9.82 0.49
N THR A 51 -10.61 8.62 1.07
CA THR A 51 -10.60 8.43 2.52
C THR A 51 -9.47 9.24 3.18
N SER A 52 -8.29 9.27 2.58
CA SER A 52 -7.16 10.02 3.12
C SER A 52 -7.37 11.52 3.09
N VAL A 53 -7.92 12.07 2.01
CA VAL A 53 -8.28 13.50 1.92
C VAL A 53 -9.28 13.87 3.02
N LEU A 54 -10.32 13.05 3.23
CA LEU A 54 -11.30 13.27 4.28
C LEU A 54 -10.68 13.19 5.69
N SER A 55 -9.83 12.20 5.94
CA SER A 55 -9.13 12.06 7.22
C SER A 55 -8.15 13.19 7.49
N ILE A 56 -7.47 13.70 6.46
CA ILE A 56 -6.59 14.85 6.58
C ILE A 56 -7.40 16.10 6.91
N ALA A 57 -8.50 16.34 6.20
CA ALA A 57 -9.35 17.51 6.45
C ALA A 57 -9.96 17.47 7.86
N THR A 58 -10.55 16.33 8.24
CA THR A 58 -11.16 16.15 9.57
C THR A 58 -10.11 16.18 10.68
N GLY A 59 -8.94 15.57 10.46
CA GLY A 59 -7.79 15.63 11.35
C GLY A 59 -7.27 17.06 11.54
N ALA A 60 -7.10 17.84 10.46
CA ALA A 60 -6.64 19.22 10.54
C ALA A 60 -7.63 20.10 11.34
N VAL A 61 -8.93 20.01 11.04
CA VAL A 61 -9.98 20.72 11.78
C VAL A 61 -10.00 20.29 13.25
N GLY A 62 -9.88 18.98 13.52
CA GLY A 62 -9.81 18.45 14.87
C GLY A 62 -8.60 18.95 15.65
N ALA A 63 -7.43 19.00 15.03
CA ALA A 63 -6.20 19.51 15.63
C ALA A 63 -6.29 21.00 15.99
N LEU A 64 -6.94 21.81 15.15
CA LEU A 64 -7.17 23.24 15.40
C LEU A 64 -8.18 23.49 16.53
N ARG A 65 -9.16 22.60 16.71
CA ARG A 65 -10.21 22.72 17.74
C ARG A 65 -9.89 22.01 19.06
N ALA A 66 -8.81 21.24 19.11
CA ALA A 66 -8.46 20.41 20.26
C ALA A 66 -8.12 21.25 21.50
N LYS A 67 -8.86 21.02 22.60
CA LYS A 67 -8.58 21.59 23.93
C LYS A 67 -7.71 20.62 24.73
N GLY A 68 -6.44 20.49 24.36
CA GLY A 68 -5.45 19.71 25.12
C GLY A 68 -4.46 18.91 24.26
N ALA A 69 -3.29 18.64 24.83
CA ALA A 69 -2.17 18.00 24.12
C ALA A 69 -2.53 16.62 23.55
N ARG A 70 -3.32 15.81 24.29
CA ARG A 70 -3.74 14.47 23.85
C ARG A 70 -4.64 14.48 22.62
N SER A 71 -5.71 15.28 22.66
CA SER A 71 -6.63 15.40 21.52
C SER A 71 -5.92 15.98 20.31
N ARG A 72 -5.09 17.01 20.51
CA ARG A 72 -4.32 17.61 19.40
C ARG A 72 -3.36 16.60 18.78
N ALA A 73 -2.61 15.86 19.60
CA ALA A 73 -1.67 14.85 19.11
C ALA A 73 -2.36 13.72 18.34
N PHE A 74 -3.52 13.24 18.80
CA PHE A 74 -4.31 12.26 18.07
C PHE A 74 -4.61 12.72 16.64
N HIS A 75 -5.13 13.95 16.50
CA HIS A 75 -5.50 14.52 15.22
C HIS A 75 -4.31 14.84 14.32
N VAL A 76 -3.22 15.37 14.88
CA VAL A 76 -1.97 15.61 14.12
C VAL A 76 -1.40 14.29 13.60
N THR A 77 -1.39 13.24 14.42
CA THR A 77 -0.96 11.91 13.99
C THR A 77 -1.88 11.33 12.92
N THR A 78 -3.21 11.52 13.02
CA THR A 78 -4.16 11.14 11.97
C THR A 78 -3.81 11.80 10.63
N VAL A 79 -3.52 13.11 10.64
CA VAL A 79 -3.09 13.83 9.43
C VAL A 79 -1.80 13.23 8.87
N GLY A 80 -0.80 12.97 9.73
CA GLY A 80 0.48 12.39 9.30
C GLY A 80 0.33 11.01 8.65
N VAL A 81 -0.44 10.11 9.27
CA VAL A 81 -0.72 8.78 8.73
C VAL A 81 -1.41 8.87 7.37
N HIS A 82 -2.45 9.68 7.25
CA HIS A 82 -3.19 9.77 5.99
C HIS A 82 -2.47 10.56 4.90
N LEU A 83 -1.54 11.46 5.23
CA LEU A 83 -0.64 12.06 4.25
C LEU A 83 0.28 11.00 3.64
N PHE A 84 0.83 10.10 4.46
CA PHE A 84 1.62 8.98 3.97
C PHE A 84 0.81 8.08 3.05
N VAL A 85 -0.39 7.66 3.48
CA VAL A 85 -1.29 6.82 2.66
C VAL A 85 -1.66 7.53 1.35
N LEU A 86 -2.02 8.81 1.39
CA LEU A 86 -2.31 9.58 0.18
C LEU A 86 -1.12 9.62 -0.78
N GLY A 87 0.10 9.79 -0.27
CA GLY A 87 1.32 9.73 -1.08
C GLY A 87 1.49 8.39 -1.77
N THR A 88 1.29 7.28 -1.06
CA THR A 88 1.35 5.93 -1.66
C THR A 88 0.24 5.71 -2.70
N ALA A 89 -0.96 6.23 -2.45
CA ALA A 89 -2.08 6.13 -3.39
C ALA A 89 -1.80 6.91 -4.68
N VAL A 90 -1.25 8.13 -4.59
CA VAL A 90 -0.88 8.92 -5.78
C VAL A 90 0.18 8.19 -6.61
N VAL A 91 1.24 7.68 -5.98
CA VAL A 91 2.29 6.92 -6.67
C VAL A 91 1.74 5.63 -7.28
N GLY A 92 0.90 4.90 -6.55
CA GLY A 92 0.26 3.68 -7.03
C GLY A 92 -0.65 3.94 -8.24
N ARG A 93 -1.44 5.02 -8.20
CA ARG A 93 -2.30 5.42 -9.31
C ARG A 93 -1.48 5.74 -10.56
N ALA A 94 -0.44 6.56 -10.42
CA ALA A 94 0.44 6.88 -11.55
C ALA A 94 1.09 5.61 -12.13
N ALA A 95 1.50 4.66 -11.29
CA ALA A 95 2.06 3.39 -11.74
C ALA A 95 1.03 2.50 -12.48
N ILE A 96 -0.26 2.58 -12.13
CA ILE A 96 -1.35 1.86 -12.82
C ILE A 96 -1.69 2.52 -14.15
N GLU A 97 -1.81 3.85 -14.18
CA GLU A 97 -2.19 4.60 -15.40
C GLU A 97 -1.14 4.50 -16.52
N LEU A 98 0.12 4.21 -16.17
CA LEU A 98 1.19 3.95 -17.15
C LEU A 98 1.14 2.55 -17.77
N GLN A 99 0.21 1.69 -17.37
CA GLN A 99 0.11 0.32 -17.86
C GLN A 99 -1.00 0.17 -18.89
N ASP A 100 -0.68 -0.43 -20.03
CA ASP A 100 -1.67 -0.79 -21.04
C ASP A 100 -2.02 -2.29 -20.91
N PRO A 101 -3.27 -2.65 -20.52
CA PRO A 101 -3.72 -4.03 -20.41
C PRO A 101 -3.49 -4.87 -21.67
N ALA A 102 -3.53 -4.25 -22.85
CA ALA A 102 -3.36 -4.93 -24.13
C ALA A 102 -1.91 -5.36 -24.40
N THR A 103 -0.95 -4.75 -23.70
CA THR A 103 0.48 -5.01 -23.85
C THR A 103 1.06 -5.89 -22.75
N LEU A 104 0.30 -6.16 -21.69
CA LEU A 104 0.72 -7.02 -20.59
C LEU A 104 0.69 -8.49 -21.02
N GLY A 105 1.84 -8.97 -21.50
CA GLY A 105 2.07 -10.38 -21.81
C GLY A 105 2.04 -11.26 -20.55
N THR A 106 2.07 -12.57 -20.77
CA THR A 106 2.03 -13.59 -19.70
C THR A 106 3.08 -13.37 -18.61
N GLU A 107 4.35 -13.19 -18.99
CA GLU A 107 5.45 -13.00 -18.05
C GLU A 107 5.24 -11.71 -17.23
N ASP A 108 4.84 -10.63 -17.90
CA ASP A 108 4.62 -9.32 -17.30
C ASP A 108 3.46 -9.36 -16.30
N SER A 109 2.36 -10.02 -16.64
CA SER A 109 1.21 -10.21 -15.75
C SER A 109 1.58 -10.98 -14.47
N VAL A 110 2.40 -12.02 -14.59
CA VAL A 110 2.87 -12.81 -13.45
C VAL A 110 3.81 -11.98 -12.58
N GLN A 111 4.81 -11.33 -13.19
CA GLN A 111 5.78 -10.50 -12.47
C GLN A 111 5.12 -9.30 -11.78
N ARG A 112 4.19 -8.61 -12.47
CA ARG A 112 3.41 -7.51 -11.93
C ARG A 112 2.65 -7.93 -10.68
N GLY A 113 1.90 -9.02 -10.75
CA GLY A 113 1.12 -9.48 -9.61
C GLY A 113 1.97 -9.94 -8.43
N ALA A 114 3.11 -10.59 -8.69
CA ALA A 114 4.07 -10.92 -7.64
C ALA A 114 4.67 -9.66 -6.98
N ARG A 115 4.99 -8.62 -7.77
CA ARG A 115 5.47 -7.34 -7.26
C ARG A 115 4.41 -6.63 -6.41
N LEU A 116 3.17 -6.61 -6.86
CA LEU A 116 2.06 -6.01 -6.12
C LEU A 116 1.82 -6.72 -4.78
N LEU A 117 1.84 -8.06 -4.75
CA LEU A 117 1.72 -8.83 -3.51
C LEU A 117 2.85 -8.53 -2.52
N ARG A 118 4.09 -8.33 -3.01
CA ARG A 118 5.21 -7.91 -2.15
C ARG A 118 4.99 -6.51 -1.56
N LEU A 119 4.48 -5.57 -2.37
CA LEU A 119 4.16 -4.22 -1.90
C LEU A 119 3.05 -4.23 -0.84
N LEU A 120 1.97 -4.99 -1.08
CA LEU A 120 0.88 -5.15 -0.11
C LEU A 120 1.37 -5.86 1.17
N GLY A 121 2.24 -6.87 1.06
CA GLY A 121 2.88 -7.48 2.21
C GLY A 121 3.75 -6.51 3.01
N ALA A 122 4.45 -5.59 2.35
CA ALA A 122 5.18 -4.52 3.00
C ALA A 122 4.24 -3.50 3.68
N GLY A 123 3.08 -3.22 3.08
CA GLY A 123 2.01 -2.41 3.68
C GLY A 123 1.48 -3.02 4.98
N ILE A 124 1.07 -4.29 4.94
CA ILE A 124 0.67 -5.09 6.12
C ILE A 124 1.73 -5.01 7.22
N ALA A 125 3.01 -5.21 6.88
CA ALA A 125 4.10 -5.13 7.85
C ALA A 125 4.26 -3.71 8.44
N SER A 126 4.11 -2.68 7.62
CA SER A 126 4.13 -1.28 8.04
C SER A 126 2.99 -0.97 9.00
N ASP A 127 1.77 -1.46 8.74
CA ASP A 127 0.61 -1.26 9.61
C ASP A 127 0.77 -1.94 10.97
N VAL A 128 1.29 -3.18 10.98
CA VAL A 128 1.68 -3.86 12.23
C VAL A 128 2.75 -3.04 12.96
N GLY A 129 3.73 -2.51 12.24
CA GLY A 129 4.75 -1.61 12.79
C GLY A 129 4.16 -0.35 13.42
N ALA A 130 3.19 0.29 12.76
CA ALA A 130 2.49 1.45 13.27
C ALA A 130 1.70 1.11 14.55
N MET A 131 0.99 -0.01 14.58
CA MET A 131 0.28 -0.48 15.77
C MET A 131 1.24 -0.76 16.94
N LEU A 132 2.38 -1.42 16.68
CA LEU A 132 3.39 -1.66 17.70
C LEU A 132 3.98 -0.35 18.23
N ALA A 133 4.31 0.59 17.34
CA ALA A 133 4.76 1.92 17.74
C ALA A 133 3.70 2.64 18.59
N GLY A 134 2.41 2.51 18.22
CA GLY A 134 1.30 3.07 18.99
C GLY A 134 1.16 2.45 20.38
N ALA A 135 1.25 1.13 20.49
CA ALA A 135 1.21 0.41 21.76
C ALA A 135 2.40 0.80 22.67
N LEU A 136 3.60 0.92 22.10
CA LEU A 136 4.79 1.37 22.82
C LEU A 136 4.65 2.83 23.29
N ALA A 137 4.12 3.71 22.44
CA ALA A 137 3.84 5.10 22.80
C ALA A 137 2.82 5.20 23.94
N LEU A 138 1.76 4.40 23.92
CA LEU A 138 0.80 4.31 25.02
C LEU A 138 1.45 3.82 26.32
N LYS A 139 2.28 2.77 26.25
CA LYS A 139 3.01 2.25 27.41
C LYS A 139 4.00 3.27 27.97
N ALA A 140 4.68 4.02 27.09
CA ALA A 140 5.62 5.07 27.45
C ALA A 140 4.93 6.35 27.95
N SER A 141 3.66 6.58 27.57
CA SER A 141 2.84 7.67 28.08
C SER A 141 2.51 7.45 29.57
N LYS A 142 3.46 7.79 30.43
CA LYS A 142 3.17 7.97 31.87
C LYS A 142 2.01 8.98 32.00
N ARG A 143 1.31 8.99 33.14
CA ARG A 143 0.08 9.77 33.42
C ARG A 143 0.10 11.28 33.07
N ARG A 144 1.22 11.85 32.59
CA ARG A 144 1.38 13.26 32.23
C ARG A 144 1.73 13.54 30.75
N ASP A 145 2.08 12.54 29.93
CA ASP A 145 2.37 12.80 28.51
C ASP A 145 1.12 12.57 27.65
N GLY A 146 0.29 13.60 27.57
CA GLY A 146 -0.88 13.58 26.71
C GLY A 146 -0.53 13.42 25.23
N THR A 147 0.62 13.93 24.79
CA THR A 147 1.03 13.90 23.38
C THR A 147 1.31 12.47 22.92
N LEU A 148 2.15 11.73 23.66
CA LEU A 148 2.42 10.31 23.39
C LEU A 148 1.15 9.47 23.47
N ALA A 149 0.28 9.74 24.45
CA ALA A 149 -1.00 9.03 24.58
C ALA A 149 -1.91 9.24 23.36
N GLY A 150 -1.99 10.49 22.86
CA GLY A 150 -2.80 10.85 21.70
C GLY A 150 -2.27 10.24 20.41
N ALA A 151 -0.98 10.40 20.16
CA ALA A 151 -0.30 9.83 18.99
C ALA A 151 -0.39 8.30 19.00
N GLY A 152 -0.15 7.65 20.14
CA GLY A 152 -0.24 6.20 20.26
C GLY A 152 -1.64 5.65 20.02
N THR A 153 -2.67 6.34 20.54
CA THR A 153 -4.07 5.99 20.26
C THR A 153 -4.38 6.11 18.77
N SER A 154 -3.90 7.17 18.11
CA SER A 154 -4.11 7.38 16.68
C SER A 154 -3.43 6.30 15.85
N LEU A 155 -2.16 5.99 16.11
CA LEU A 155 -1.42 4.94 15.41
C LEU A 155 -2.08 3.56 15.51
N LEU A 156 -2.60 3.20 16.69
CA LEU A 156 -3.32 1.94 16.85
C LEU A 156 -4.62 1.91 16.05
N LEU A 157 -5.43 2.96 16.12
CA LEU A 157 -6.71 3.01 15.42
C LEU A 157 -6.52 2.97 13.91
N HIS A 158 -5.66 3.83 13.38
CA HIS A 158 -5.47 3.96 11.94
C HIS A 158 -4.64 2.81 11.38
N GLY A 159 -3.62 2.33 12.13
CA GLY A 159 -2.87 1.14 11.75
C GLY A 159 -3.75 -0.10 11.69
N ALA A 160 -4.65 -0.32 12.65
CA ALA A 160 -5.59 -1.43 12.58
C ALA A 160 -6.57 -1.34 11.40
N MET A 161 -7.06 -0.12 11.10
CA MET A 161 -7.93 0.10 9.95
C MET A 161 -7.20 -0.17 8.63
N LEU A 162 -5.99 0.35 8.45
CA LEU A 162 -5.18 0.13 7.25
C LEU A 162 -4.79 -1.33 7.09
N LEU A 163 -4.46 -2.02 8.18
CA LEU A 163 -4.14 -3.43 8.17
C LEU A 163 -5.26 -4.28 7.57
N LEU A 164 -6.52 -3.96 7.92
CA LEU A 164 -7.69 -4.64 7.37
C LEU A 164 -7.81 -4.40 5.86
N VAL A 165 -7.58 -3.17 5.40
CA VAL A 165 -7.63 -2.80 3.98
C VAL A 165 -6.52 -3.51 3.20
N ASP A 166 -5.27 -3.41 3.66
CA ASP A 166 -4.12 -4.02 3.01
C ASP A 166 -4.22 -5.54 2.96
N THR A 167 -4.74 -6.17 4.02
CA THR A 167 -5.03 -7.61 4.04
C THR A 167 -6.10 -7.98 3.03
N ALA A 168 -7.20 -7.22 2.95
CA ALA A 168 -8.25 -7.48 1.96
C ALA A 168 -7.73 -7.35 0.52
N LEU A 169 -6.93 -6.31 0.25
CA LEU A 169 -6.30 -6.10 -1.06
C LEU A 169 -5.28 -7.20 -1.39
N PHE A 170 -4.51 -7.66 -0.41
CA PHE A 170 -3.57 -8.76 -0.57
C PHE A 170 -4.29 -10.05 -0.95
N LEU A 171 -5.35 -10.41 -0.23
CA LEU A 171 -6.13 -11.62 -0.49
C LEU A 171 -6.79 -11.58 -1.88
N ARG A 172 -7.40 -10.44 -2.24
CA ARG A 172 -7.96 -10.22 -3.58
C ARG A 172 -6.91 -10.40 -4.67
N ASN A 173 -5.76 -9.76 -4.51
CA ASN A 173 -4.68 -9.84 -5.51
C ASN A 173 -4.04 -11.23 -5.59
N ALA A 174 -4.00 -11.97 -4.47
CA ALA A 174 -3.53 -13.34 -4.44
C ALA A 174 -4.48 -14.27 -5.21
N PHE A 175 -5.79 -14.02 -5.12
CA PHE A 175 -6.80 -14.72 -5.91
C PHE A 175 -6.61 -14.47 -7.42
N HIS A 176 -6.49 -13.21 -7.82
CA HIS A 176 -6.22 -12.85 -9.23
C HIS A 176 -4.91 -13.43 -9.76
N GLN A 177 -3.87 -13.47 -8.93
CA GLN A 177 -2.60 -14.06 -9.32
C GLN A 177 -2.73 -15.55 -9.64
N ARG A 178 -3.57 -16.28 -8.90
CA ARG A 178 -3.86 -17.70 -9.20
C ARG A 178 -4.57 -17.86 -10.54
N GLN A 179 -5.52 -16.98 -10.86
CA GLN A 179 -6.21 -17.01 -12.15
C GLN A 179 -5.25 -16.79 -13.32
N VAL A 180 -4.34 -15.82 -13.22
CA VAL A 180 -3.31 -15.59 -14.25
C VAL A 180 -2.42 -16.82 -14.41
N VAL A 181 -1.99 -17.46 -13.33
CA VAL A 181 -1.17 -18.68 -13.43
C VAL A 181 -1.94 -19.83 -14.08
N GLN A 182 -3.25 -19.98 -13.78
CA GLN A 182 -4.10 -21.01 -14.37
C GLN A 182 -4.36 -20.79 -15.86
N SER A 183 -4.64 -19.56 -16.29
CA SER A 183 -4.87 -19.24 -17.71
C SER A 183 -3.62 -19.51 -18.56
N VAL A 184 -2.44 -19.39 -17.94
CA VAL A 184 -1.15 -19.68 -18.58
C VAL A 184 -0.87 -21.18 -18.60
N ALA A 185 -1.17 -21.90 -17.52
CA ALA A 185 -0.94 -23.35 -17.44
C ALA A 185 -1.94 -24.18 -18.27
N GLY A 186 -3.13 -23.65 -18.56
CA GLY A 186 -4.16 -24.32 -19.39
C GLY A 186 -4.01 -24.08 -20.89
N SER A 187 -3.06 -23.23 -21.32
CA SER A 187 -2.78 -22.90 -22.72
C SER A 187 -1.50 -23.57 -23.28
N SER A 188 -0.82 -24.37 -22.45
CA SER A 188 0.33 -25.22 -22.80
C SER A 188 -0.07 -26.68 -22.93
#